data_AF-A0A6C0H3G5-F1
#
_entry.id   AF-A0A6C0H3G5-F1
#
_cell.length_a   1.000
_cell.length_b   1.000
_cell.length_c   1.000
_cell.angle_alpha   90.00
_cell.angle_beta   90.00
_cell.angle_gamma   90.00
#
_symmetry.space_group_name_H-M   'P 1'
#
loop_
_entity.id
_entity.type
_entity.pdbx_description
1 polymer ?
#
loop_
_entity_poly.entity_id
_entity_poly.type
_entity_poly.pdbx_seq_one_letter_code
_entity_poly.pdbx_strand_id
1 'polypeptide(L)'
;MGIKSSFNSFLRDTCPDIFEPIHISEYSFMKVAIDISLYMHKFKAVCGDRWLSAFINLIASLRRNEIHCVFIFDGCAPPEKSGEQAKRRDTREKMDQNLFELEEAFSDYTKTGVVAKCLSDIYERSRSPKRLLGKRSDGIDMKWIEKKIEQKRSQLYSVSPEDFNIARELFRILHVPYYTAPGEAEKMCSAMCISGLVSAVMSEDTDVMAYGAPVFLTKIDTGSDTCVRITYNQVLESLKLTKDQFLDLCIMCGTDYNPNIPRIGSKSAYKRVIQHGGIDQIASETALDTSVLNHKRVRQLFTEFQIENDALFKIPFCGTPDFADLEKFVSIQKIQVNIEKLRKDFTHNIVVFEDSDDEE
;
A
#
# COMPACT_ATOMS: atom_id res chain seq x y z
N MET A 1 -2.20 -5.97 0.38
CA MET A 1 -3.55 -5.96 0.95
C MET A 1 -4.51 -5.79 -0.23
N GLY A 2 -5.83 -5.88 -0.02
CA GLY A 2 -6.84 -5.77 -1.07
C GLY A 2 -7.15 -7.06 -1.84
N ILE A 3 -7.47 -6.91 -3.14
CA ILE A 3 -7.89 -7.98 -4.04
C ILE A 3 -6.96 -9.21 -3.99
N LYS A 4 -7.57 -10.36 -3.67
CA LYS A 4 -6.91 -11.65 -3.42
C LYS A 4 -6.60 -12.41 -4.72
N SER A 5 -6.18 -13.67 -4.57
CA SER A 5 -6.04 -14.65 -5.67
C SER A 5 -4.99 -14.33 -6.74
N SER A 6 -3.81 -13.84 -6.35
CA SER A 6 -2.73 -13.49 -7.30
C SER A 6 -3.18 -12.47 -8.36
N PHE A 7 -4.14 -11.60 -8.04
CA PHE A 7 -4.71 -10.61 -8.96
C PHE A 7 -3.65 -9.73 -9.63
N ASN A 8 -2.68 -9.24 -8.85
CA ASN A 8 -1.55 -8.48 -9.41
C ASN A 8 -0.71 -9.31 -10.41
N SER A 9 -0.49 -10.60 -10.13
CA SER A 9 0.18 -11.51 -11.07
C SER A 9 -0.66 -11.74 -12.31
N PHE A 10 -1.97 -11.88 -12.18
CA PHE A 10 -2.89 -12.01 -13.31
C PHE A 10 -2.83 -10.77 -14.22
N LEU A 11 -2.87 -9.56 -13.64
CA LEU A 11 -2.75 -8.33 -14.40
C LEU A 11 -1.40 -8.24 -15.11
N ARG A 12 -0.29 -8.58 -14.44
CA ARG A 12 1.05 -8.60 -15.05
C ARG A 12 1.17 -9.60 -16.20
N ASP A 13 0.54 -10.76 -16.08
CA ASP A 13 0.54 -11.78 -17.13
C ASP A 13 -0.33 -11.38 -18.33
N THR A 14 -1.46 -10.71 -18.08
CA THR A 14 -2.53 -10.51 -19.07
C THR A 14 -2.42 -9.17 -19.78
N CYS A 15 -2.03 -8.12 -19.05
CA CYS A 15 -1.94 -6.76 -19.54
C CYS A 15 -0.73 -6.06 -18.89
N PRO A 16 0.51 -6.45 -19.23
CA PRO A 16 1.72 -5.89 -18.63
C PRO A 16 1.87 -4.38 -18.89
N ASP A 17 1.37 -3.89 -20.01
CA ASP A 17 1.55 -2.51 -20.47
C ASP A 17 0.80 -1.47 -19.61
N ILE A 18 -0.16 -1.89 -18.78
CA ILE A 18 -0.84 -0.99 -17.83
C ILE A 18 0.08 -0.52 -16.70
N PHE A 19 1.20 -1.22 -16.46
CA PHE A 19 2.15 -0.92 -15.40
C PHE A 19 3.25 -0.02 -15.94
N GLU A 20 2.95 1.25 -16.08
CA GLU A 20 3.82 2.22 -16.72
C GLU A 20 4.84 2.79 -15.70
N PRO A 21 6.15 2.52 -15.85
CA PRO A 21 7.16 3.16 -15.01
C PRO A 21 7.31 4.62 -15.44
N ILE A 22 7.18 5.54 -14.49
CA ILE A 22 7.26 6.99 -14.74
C ILE A 22 8.11 7.69 -13.70
N HIS A 23 8.54 8.91 -14.02
CA HIS A 23 9.09 9.83 -13.03
C HIS A 23 7.95 10.66 -12.40
N ILE A 24 7.99 10.88 -11.08
CA ILE A 24 6.88 11.52 -10.37
C ILE A 24 6.68 12.99 -10.74
N SER A 25 7.70 13.65 -11.33
CA SER A 25 7.60 15.03 -11.82
C SER A 25 6.50 15.24 -12.88
N GLU A 26 5.98 14.18 -13.51
CA GLU A 26 4.77 14.26 -14.34
C GLU A 26 3.54 14.77 -13.56
N TYR A 27 3.57 14.70 -12.23
CA TYR A 27 2.56 15.24 -11.32
C TYR A 27 3.01 16.54 -10.64
N SER A 28 3.97 17.26 -11.22
CA SER A 28 4.38 18.57 -10.71
C SER A 28 3.18 19.52 -10.57
N PHE A 29 3.12 20.26 -9.47
CA PHE A 29 2.03 21.14 -9.05
C PHE A 29 0.67 20.46 -8.83
N MET A 30 0.59 19.13 -8.94
CA MET A 30 -0.65 18.38 -8.74
C MET A 30 -0.82 17.95 -7.29
N LYS A 31 -2.07 17.66 -6.93
CA LYS A 31 -2.42 17.07 -5.63
C LYS A 31 -2.51 15.56 -5.73
N VAL A 32 -1.95 14.85 -4.76
CA VAL A 32 -1.97 13.38 -4.69
C VAL A 32 -2.49 12.93 -3.33
N ALA A 33 -3.53 12.10 -3.31
CA ALA A 33 -4.05 11.51 -2.08
C ALA A 33 -3.27 10.26 -1.71
N ILE A 34 -2.93 10.12 -0.42
CA ILE A 34 -2.11 9.02 0.09
C ILE A 34 -2.80 8.41 1.30
N ASP A 35 -3.04 7.09 1.27
CA ASP A 35 -3.44 6.33 2.46
C ASP A 35 -2.25 6.22 3.42
N ILE A 36 -2.35 6.84 4.59
CA ILE A 36 -1.25 6.83 5.54
C ILE A 36 -1.08 5.49 6.27
N SER A 37 -2.16 4.82 6.62
CA SER A 37 -2.13 3.63 7.47
C SER A 37 -1.28 2.55 6.80
N LEU A 38 -1.49 2.36 5.50
CA LEU A 38 -0.71 1.44 4.67
C LEU A 38 0.79 1.76 4.70
N TYR A 39 1.18 3.03 4.53
CA TYR A 39 2.58 3.44 4.55
C TYR A 39 3.20 3.38 5.95
N MET A 40 2.45 3.65 7.02
CA MET A 40 2.93 3.47 8.40
C MET A 40 3.24 2.01 8.69
N HIS A 41 2.34 1.09 8.33
CA HIS A 41 2.59 -0.33 8.48
C HIS A 41 3.80 -0.77 7.64
N LYS A 42 3.89 -0.33 6.37
CA LYS A 42 5.03 -0.64 5.48
C LYS A 42 6.35 -0.13 6.03
N PHE A 43 6.44 1.15 6.41
CA PHE A 43 7.67 1.76 6.89
C PHE A 43 8.07 1.26 8.26
N LYS A 44 7.15 0.97 9.19
CA LYS A 44 7.51 0.29 10.44
C LYS A 44 8.03 -1.11 10.18
N ALA A 45 7.40 -1.86 9.27
CA ALA A 45 7.85 -3.21 8.94
C ALA A 45 9.24 -3.26 8.25
N VAL A 46 9.60 -2.22 7.49
CA VAL A 46 10.87 -2.17 6.75
C VAL A 46 11.97 -1.43 7.52
N CYS A 47 11.63 -0.36 8.22
CA CYS A 47 12.58 0.56 8.85
C CYS A 47 12.61 0.46 10.39
N GLY A 48 11.69 -0.30 11.00
CA GLY A 48 11.55 -0.37 12.46
C GLY A 48 11.26 0.99 13.06
N ASP A 49 12.03 1.39 14.06
CA ASP A 49 11.89 2.68 14.76
C ASP A 49 12.24 3.89 13.87
N ARG A 50 12.91 3.68 12.73
CA ARG A 50 13.27 4.76 11.77
C ARG A 50 12.17 5.07 10.76
N TRP A 51 10.95 4.59 10.97
CA TRP A 51 9.82 4.77 10.05
C TRP A 51 9.49 6.25 9.76
N LEU A 52 9.71 7.15 10.73
CA LEU A 52 9.52 8.59 10.54
C LEU A 52 10.51 9.18 9.53
N SER A 53 11.77 8.72 9.53
CA SER A 53 12.74 9.12 8.51
C SER A 53 12.25 8.74 7.10
N ALA A 54 11.61 7.57 6.95
CA ALA A 54 11.04 7.15 5.68
C ALA A 54 9.86 8.03 5.24
N PHE A 55 8.99 8.45 6.17
CA PHE A 55 7.92 9.42 5.89
C PHE A 55 8.46 10.77 5.47
N ILE A 56 9.45 11.31 6.18
CA ILE A 56 10.06 12.60 5.84
C ILE A 56 10.70 12.53 4.46
N ASN A 57 11.39 11.44 4.14
CA ASN A 57 11.98 11.24 2.81
C ASN A 57 10.92 11.12 1.70
N LEU A 58 9.79 10.47 1.98
CA LEU A 58 8.66 10.42 1.04
C LEU A 58 8.12 11.83 0.78
N ILE A 59 7.83 12.59 1.84
CA ILE A 59 7.31 13.95 1.69
C ILE A 59 8.33 14.84 0.97
N ALA A 60 9.60 14.77 1.34
CA ALA A 60 10.67 15.54 0.69
C ALA A 60 10.81 15.20 -0.81
N SER A 61 10.71 13.91 -1.18
CA SER A 61 10.71 13.45 -2.57
C SER A 61 9.51 14.02 -3.36
N LEU A 62 8.33 14.06 -2.75
CA LEU A 62 7.16 14.70 -3.37
C LEU A 62 7.33 16.21 -3.50
N ARG A 63 7.79 16.89 -2.44
CA ARG A 63 7.94 18.35 -2.41
C ARG A 63 9.02 18.85 -3.36
N ARG A 64 10.16 18.16 -3.52
CA ARG A 64 11.20 18.56 -4.48
C ARG A 64 10.77 18.41 -5.94
N ASN A 65 9.74 17.60 -6.19
CA ASN A 65 9.07 17.47 -7.49
C ASN A 65 7.78 18.31 -7.58
N GLU A 66 7.59 19.24 -6.62
CA GLU A 66 6.44 20.16 -6.52
C GLU A 66 5.08 19.46 -6.45
N ILE A 67 5.05 18.22 -5.97
CA ILE A 67 3.83 17.45 -5.74
C ILE A 67 3.29 17.82 -4.35
N HIS A 68 1.98 18.01 -4.27
CA HIS A 68 1.29 18.33 -3.03
C HIS A 68 0.50 17.13 -2.53
N CYS A 69 1.01 16.46 -1.50
CA CYS A 69 0.31 15.32 -0.91
C CYS A 69 -0.81 15.76 0.04
N VAL A 70 -1.85 14.92 0.12
CA VAL A 70 -2.86 14.95 1.17
C VAL A 70 -2.96 13.57 1.79
N PHE A 71 -2.72 13.48 3.10
CA PHE A 71 -2.74 12.21 3.82
C PHE A 71 -4.13 11.90 4.36
N ILE A 72 -4.60 10.68 4.15
CA ILE A 72 -5.89 10.22 4.65
C ILE A 72 -5.65 9.10 5.66
N PHE A 73 -6.13 9.31 6.89
CA PHE A 73 -6.19 8.29 7.94
C PHE A 73 -7.45 7.45 7.79
N ASP A 74 -7.36 6.18 8.15
CA ASP A 74 -8.56 5.33 8.29
C ASP A 74 -9.46 5.82 9.41
N GLY A 75 -10.76 5.70 9.18
CA GLY A 75 -11.81 5.74 10.19
C GLY A 75 -12.29 4.33 10.55
N CYS A 76 -13.60 4.18 10.68
CA CYS A 76 -14.20 2.90 11.07
C CYS A 76 -14.38 1.98 9.86
N ALA A 77 -13.76 0.81 9.90
CA ALA A 77 -13.95 -0.21 8.87
C ALA A 77 -15.39 -0.76 8.88
N PRO A 78 -15.94 -1.15 7.71
CA PRO A 78 -17.25 -1.77 7.62
C PRO A 78 -17.25 -3.18 8.26
N PRO A 79 -18.41 -3.67 8.75
CA PRO A 79 -18.49 -4.95 9.45
C PRO A 79 -18.05 -6.14 8.60
N GLU A 80 -18.21 -6.08 7.28
CA GLU A 80 -17.78 -7.12 6.33
C GLU A 80 -16.26 -7.37 6.37
N LYS A 81 -15.46 -6.37 6.78
CA LYS A 81 -13.99 -6.49 6.90
C LYS A 81 -13.54 -7.21 8.17
N SER A 82 -14.44 -7.44 9.14
CA SER A 82 -14.12 -8.07 10.43
C SER A 82 -13.48 -9.45 10.29
N GLY A 83 -13.98 -10.26 9.33
CA GLY A 83 -13.46 -11.60 9.08
C GLY A 83 -12.02 -11.58 8.55
N GLU A 84 -11.68 -10.62 7.68
CA GLU A 84 -10.31 -10.44 7.19
C GLU A 84 -9.38 -9.92 8.28
N GLN A 85 -9.84 -8.95 9.09
CA GLN A 85 -9.09 -8.43 10.23
C GLN A 85 -8.78 -9.52 11.28
N ALA A 86 -9.74 -10.40 11.57
CA ALA A 86 -9.53 -11.55 12.45
C ALA A 86 -8.46 -12.50 11.89
N LYS A 87 -8.53 -12.84 10.60
CA LYS A 87 -7.50 -13.67 9.95
C LYS A 87 -6.11 -13.04 10.00
N ARG A 88 -6.01 -11.72 9.78
CA ARG A 88 -4.74 -10.97 9.89
C ARG A 88 -4.19 -11.02 11.32
N ARG A 89 -5.06 -10.92 12.33
CA ARG A 89 -4.70 -11.06 13.75
C ARG A 89 -4.19 -12.47 14.07
N ASP A 90 -4.94 -13.51 13.72
CA ASP A 90 -4.54 -14.91 13.95
C ASP A 90 -3.21 -15.26 13.27
N THR A 91 -3.02 -14.76 12.04
CA THR A 91 -1.78 -14.98 11.28
C THR A 91 -0.59 -14.33 11.99
N ARG A 92 -0.81 -13.13 12.54
CA ARG A 92 0.21 -12.40 13.29
C ARG A 92 0.55 -13.07 14.62
N GLU A 93 -0.45 -13.55 15.36
CA GLU A 93 -0.24 -14.30 16.61
C GLU A 93 0.55 -15.59 16.37
N LYS A 94 0.19 -16.34 15.32
CA LYS A 94 0.98 -17.52 14.92
C LYS A 94 2.40 -17.15 14.54
N MET A 95 2.59 -16.02 13.85
CA MET A 95 3.93 -15.56 13.46
C MET A 95 4.77 -15.15 14.66
N ASP A 96 4.16 -14.52 15.66
CA ASP A 96 4.79 -14.12 16.92
C ASP A 96 5.24 -15.34 17.73
N GLN A 97 4.35 -16.31 17.92
CA GLN A 97 4.68 -17.59 18.57
C GLN A 97 5.83 -18.32 17.85
N ASN A 98 5.76 -18.39 16.52
CA ASN A 98 6.83 -18.99 15.72
C ASN A 98 8.15 -18.22 15.83
N LEU A 99 8.11 -16.89 16.01
CA LEU A 99 9.34 -16.10 16.18
C LEU A 99 9.95 -16.36 17.55
N PHE A 100 9.15 -16.39 18.61
CA PHE A 100 9.59 -16.70 19.96
C PHE A 100 10.33 -18.05 20.01
N GLU A 101 9.76 -19.10 19.43
CA GLU A 101 10.38 -20.43 19.36
C GLU A 101 11.72 -20.42 18.60
N LEU A 102 11.86 -19.57 17.58
CA LEU A 102 13.09 -19.45 16.80
C LEU A 102 14.16 -18.64 17.51
N GLU A 103 13.77 -17.58 18.21
CA GLU A 103 14.68 -16.74 19.00
C GLU A 103 15.22 -17.52 20.20
N GLU A 104 14.36 -18.29 20.89
CA GLU A 104 14.76 -19.19 21.98
C GLU A 104 15.76 -20.24 21.49
N ALA A 105 15.41 -20.95 20.40
CA ALA A 105 16.28 -21.94 19.80
C ALA A 105 17.62 -21.37 19.29
N PHE A 106 17.60 -20.15 18.73
CA PHE A 106 18.82 -19.47 18.29
C PHE A 106 19.70 -19.07 19.48
N SER A 107 19.10 -18.54 20.55
CA SER A 107 19.79 -18.23 21.80
C SER A 107 20.44 -19.47 22.41
N ASP A 108 19.72 -20.59 22.47
CA ASP A 108 20.25 -21.86 22.97
C ASP A 108 21.39 -22.39 22.10
N TYR A 109 21.29 -22.27 20.78
CA TYR A 109 22.40 -22.60 19.88
C TYR A 109 23.65 -21.75 20.15
N THR A 110 23.50 -20.43 20.37
CA THR A 110 24.66 -19.56 20.67
C THR A 110 25.37 -19.94 21.97
N LYS A 111 24.64 -20.53 22.94
CA LYS A 111 25.17 -20.96 24.24
C LYS A 111 25.73 -22.38 24.22
N THR A 112 25.06 -23.30 23.54
CA THR A 112 25.33 -24.74 23.63
C THR A 112 26.00 -25.32 22.38
N GLY A 113 25.93 -24.62 21.25
CA GLY A 113 26.34 -25.12 19.94
C GLY A 113 25.42 -26.19 19.35
N VAL A 114 24.34 -26.56 20.04
CA VAL A 114 23.40 -27.59 19.59
C VAL A 114 22.32 -26.97 18.72
N VAL A 115 22.14 -27.51 17.52
CA VAL A 115 21.11 -27.05 16.59
C VAL A 115 19.77 -27.67 16.96
N ALA A 116 18.80 -26.83 17.33
CA ALA A 116 17.43 -27.26 17.55
C ALA A 116 16.73 -27.65 16.23
N LYS A 117 15.76 -28.57 16.32
CA LYS A 117 15.01 -29.09 15.17
C LYS A 117 14.26 -28.00 14.39
N CYS A 118 13.74 -26.99 15.06
CA CYS A 118 13.04 -25.87 14.41
C CYS A 118 13.98 -25.06 13.48
N LEU A 119 15.25 -24.88 13.86
CA LEU A 119 16.26 -24.20 13.05
C LEU A 119 16.65 -25.03 11.83
N SER A 120 16.81 -26.35 11.98
CA SER A 120 17.08 -27.24 10.85
C SER A 120 15.91 -27.27 9.87
N ASP A 121 14.67 -27.36 10.36
CA ASP A 121 13.47 -27.46 9.53
C ASP A 121 13.28 -26.18 8.67
N ILE A 122 13.56 -25.00 9.22
CA ILE A 122 13.47 -23.74 8.47
C ILE A 122 14.56 -23.64 7.42
N TYR A 123 15.79 -24.04 7.76
CA TYR A 123 16.89 -24.03 6.81
C TYR A 123 16.65 -25.02 5.66
N GLU A 124 16.15 -26.22 5.95
CA GLU A 124 15.85 -27.24 4.94
C GLU A 124 14.72 -26.84 3.99
N ARG A 125 13.66 -26.20 4.51
CA ARG A 125 12.57 -25.64 3.68
C ARG A 125 13.05 -24.57 2.71
N SER A 126 14.17 -23.91 2.98
CA SER A 126 14.74 -22.89 2.09
C SER A 126 15.59 -23.47 0.95
N ARG A 127 16.06 -24.74 1.05
CA ARG A 127 16.90 -25.37 0.03
C ARG A 127 16.05 -25.83 -1.15
N SER A 128 16.41 -25.37 -2.36
CA SER A 128 15.87 -25.92 -3.61
C SER A 128 16.11 -27.44 -3.72
N PRO A 129 15.27 -28.19 -4.44
CA PRO A 129 15.43 -29.63 -4.60
C PRO A 129 16.81 -30.02 -5.16
N LYS A 130 17.34 -31.16 -4.69
CA LYS A 130 18.73 -31.63 -4.86
C LYS A 130 19.20 -31.56 -6.33
N ARG A 131 20.23 -30.76 -6.61
CA ARG A 131 21.08 -30.94 -7.82
C ARG A 131 22.02 -32.13 -7.57
N LEU A 132 22.02 -33.10 -8.47
CA LEU A 132 22.70 -34.41 -8.36
C LEU A 132 24.25 -34.36 -8.24
N LEU A 133 24.90 -33.22 -8.47
CA LEU A 133 26.35 -33.15 -8.73
C LEU A 133 27.13 -32.09 -7.93
N GLY A 134 26.61 -31.61 -6.80
CA GLY A 134 27.31 -30.64 -5.93
C GLY A 134 27.84 -31.26 -4.64
N LYS A 135 29.15 -31.16 -4.37
CA LYS A 135 29.72 -31.41 -3.03
C LYS A 135 29.09 -30.45 -2.02
N ARG A 136 28.52 -30.98 -0.94
CA ARG A 136 27.88 -30.19 0.13
C ARG A 136 28.90 -29.66 1.12
N SER A 137 28.65 -28.45 1.62
CA SER A 137 28.98 -28.08 2.99
C SER A 137 27.83 -28.55 3.89
N ASP A 138 28.11 -29.34 4.92
CA ASP A 138 27.10 -29.89 5.85
C ASP A 138 26.72 -28.91 6.98
N GLY A 139 27.28 -27.71 6.99
CA GLY A 139 26.95 -26.66 7.97
C GLY A 139 25.67 -25.89 7.62
N ILE A 140 24.83 -25.65 8.62
CA ILE A 140 23.72 -24.69 8.55
C ILE A 140 24.31 -23.28 8.58
N ASP A 141 23.88 -22.42 7.66
CA ASP A 141 24.28 -21.01 7.65
C ASP A 141 23.51 -20.22 8.72
N MET A 142 24.16 -20.04 9.88
CA MET A 142 23.56 -19.32 11.01
C MET A 142 23.36 -17.83 10.75
N LYS A 143 24.18 -17.20 9.88
CA LYS A 143 23.95 -15.80 9.49
C LYS A 143 22.69 -15.66 8.65
N TRP A 144 22.41 -16.66 7.81
CA TRP A 144 21.14 -16.71 7.07
C TRP A 144 19.94 -16.85 8.02
N ILE A 145 20.05 -17.70 9.04
CA ILE A 145 18.99 -17.89 10.05
C ILE A 145 18.75 -16.59 10.82
N GLU A 146 19.80 -15.94 11.31
CA GLU A 146 19.73 -14.67 12.01
C GLU A 146 19.01 -13.61 11.15
N LYS A 147 19.41 -13.47 9.88
CA LYS A 147 18.75 -12.57 8.93
C LYS A 147 17.28 -12.92 8.72
N LYS A 148 16.93 -14.21 8.76
CA LYS A 148 15.55 -14.69 8.59
C LYS A 148 14.69 -14.41 9.82
N ILE A 149 15.25 -14.56 11.01
CA ILE A 149 14.62 -14.19 12.29
C ILE A 149 14.35 -12.69 12.28
N GLU A 150 15.34 -11.87 11.91
CA GLU A 150 15.18 -10.41 11.83
C GLU A 150 14.10 -10.02 10.79
N GLN A 151 14.07 -10.69 9.63
CA GLN A 151 13.00 -10.49 8.64
C GLN A 151 11.61 -10.82 9.20
N LYS A 152 11.48 -11.89 9.99
CA LYS A 152 10.20 -12.28 10.61
C LYS A 152 9.81 -11.30 11.73
N ARG A 153 10.77 -10.88 12.54
CA ARG A 153 10.61 -9.84 13.56
C ARG A 153 10.07 -8.56 12.96
N SER A 154 10.61 -8.14 11.83
CA SER A 154 10.17 -6.91 11.16
C SER A 154 8.71 -6.96 10.71
N GLN A 155 8.17 -8.15 10.42
CA GLN A 155 6.75 -8.32 10.07
C GLN A 155 5.80 -8.20 11.27
N LEU A 156 6.33 -8.23 12.51
CA LEU A 156 5.55 -8.08 13.73
C LEU A 156 5.43 -6.63 14.21
N TYR A 157 6.09 -5.66 13.56
CA TYR A 157 5.94 -4.26 13.97
C TYR A 157 4.47 -3.81 13.81
N SER A 158 3.82 -3.48 14.94
CA SER A 158 2.53 -2.77 14.93
C SER A 158 2.73 -1.28 14.86
N VAL A 159 1.81 -0.62 14.17
CA VAL A 159 1.51 0.78 14.39
C VAL A 159 0.65 0.89 15.65
N SER A 160 1.07 1.73 16.59
CA SER A 160 0.38 2.06 17.83
C SER A 160 -0.46 3.34 17.67
N PRO A 161 -1.46 3.60 18.54
CA PRO A 161 -2.17 4.87 18.56
C PRO A 161 -1.26 6.09 18.65
N GLU A 162 -0.14 5.96 19.38
CA GLU A 162 0.84 7.04 19.55
C GLU A 162 1.58 7.36 18.24
N ASP A 163 1.90 6.35 17.43
CA ASP A 163 2.51 6.57 16.11
C ASP A 163 1.64 7.47 15.22
N PHE A 164 0.31 7.33 15.30
CA PHE A 164 -0.61 8.19 14.54
C PHE A 164 -0.58 9.63 15.04
N ASN A 165 -0.42 9.86 16.35
CA ASN A 165 -0.29 11.21 16.91
C ASN A 165 1.02 11.87 16.46
N ILE A 166 2.13 11.14 16.52
CA ILE A 166 3.43 11.60 16.05
C ILE A 166 3.38 11.94 14.55
N ALA A 167 2.71 11.12 13.74
CA ALA A 167 2.52 11.41 12.31
C ALA A 167 1.71 12.70 12.07
N ARG A 168 0.64 12.92 12.84
CA ARG A 168 -0.16 14.17 12.74
C ARG A 168 0.66 15.40 13.13
N GLU A 169 1.45 15.31 14.20
CA GLU A 169 2.34 16.40 14.61
C GLU A 169 3.35 16.73 13.51
N LEU A 170 3.99 15.71 12.94
CA LEU A 170 4.90 15.88 11.80
C LEU A 170 4.22 16.62 10.63
N PHE A 171 3.00 16.24 10.25
CA PHE A 171 2.30 16.90 9.14
C PHE A 171 1.92 18.33 9.43
N ARG A 172 1.57 18.66 10.68
CA ARG A 172 1.34 20.05 11.09
C ARG A 172 2.60 20.89 10.92
N ILE A 173 3.74 20.39 11.38
CA ILE A 173 5.05 21.06 11.26
C ILE A 173 5.45 21.23 9.80
N LEU A 174 5.21 20.21 8.97
CA LEU A 174 5.50 20.25 7.53
C LEU A 174 4.45 21.00 6.70
N HIS A 175 3.38 21.50 7.33
CA HIS A 175 2.23 22.12 6.65
C HIS A 175 1.62 21.25 5.54
N VAL A 176 1.50 19.94 5.77
CA VAL A 176 0.86 18.99 4.86
C VAL A 176 -0.59 18.74 5.32
N PRO A 177 -1.60 18.88 4.42
CA PRO A 177 -2.97 18.61 4.78
C PRO A 177 -3.19 17.12 5.06
N TYR A 178 -3.99 16.85 6.10
CA TYR A 178 -4.43 15.49 6.40
C TYR A 178 -5.88 15.46 6.90
N TYR A 179 -6.57 14.36 6.62
CA TYR A 179 -7.96 14.14 7.01
C TYR A 179 -8.14 12.72 7.55
N THR A 180 -9.24 12.48 8.27
CA THR A 180 -9.66 11.13 8.67
C THR A 180 -10.88 10.75 7.86
N ALA A 181 -10.83 9.59 7.20
CA ALA A 181 -11.96 9.08 6.43
C ALA A 181 -13.12 8.68 7.36
N PRO A 182 -14.39 8.82 6.91
CA PRO A 182 -15.52 8.26 7.64
C PRO A 182 -15.47 6.72 7.70
N GLY A 183 -14.90 6.10 6.66
CA GLY A 183 -14.62 4.67 6.58
C GLY A 183 -13.15 4.43 6.26
N GLU A 184 -12.88 3.74 5.15
CA GLU A 184 -11.53 3.38 4.75
C GLU A 184 -10.82 4.53 4.00
N ALA A 185 -9.53 4.70 4.27
CA ALA A 185 -8.72 5.75 3.67
C ALA A 185 -8.64 5.63 2.14
N GLU A 186 -8.39 4.42 1.63
CA GLU A 186 -8.29 4.11 0.19
C GLU A 186 -9.58 4.48 -0.57
N LYS A 187 -10.74 4.26 0.06
CA LYS A 187 -12.04 4.62 -0.48
C LYS A 187 -12.18 6.12 -0.62
N MET A 188 -11.82 6.87 0.42
CA MET A 188 -11.85 8.34 0.40
C MET A 188 -10.84 8.92 -0.59
N CYS A 189 -9.61 8.39 -0.65
CA CYS A 189 -8.61 8.76 -1.65
C CYS A 189 -9.16 8.57 -3.07
N SER A 190 -9.78 7.41 -3.34
CA SER A 190 -10.38 7.10 -4.63
C SER A 190 -11.53 8.06 -4.95
N ALA A 191 -12.40 8.36 -3.98
CA ALA A 191 -13.48 9.32 -4.12
C ALA A 191 -12.98 10.72 -4.51
N MET A 192 -11.93 11.20 -3.83
CA MET A 192 -11.29 12.49 -4.12
C MET A 192 -10.69 12.53 -5.52
N CYS A 193 -10.14 11.41 -6.00
CA CYS A 193 -9.58 11.33 -7.35
C CYS A 193 -10.68 11.29 -8.42
N ILE A 194 -11.75 10.53 -8.18
CA ILE A 194 -12.93 10.46 -9.06
C ILE A 194 -13.61 11.83 -9.19
N SER A 195 -13.68 12.60 -8.11
CA SER A 195 -14.28 13.95 -8.11
C SER A 195 -13.36 15.05 -8.65
N GLY A 196 -12.11 14.72 -8.99
CA GLY A 196 -11.12 15.68 -9.49
C GLY A 196 -10.51 16.60 -8.43
N LEU A 197 -10.71 16.31 -7.14
CA LEU A 197 -10.07 17.06 -6.04
C LEU A 197 -8.56 16.78 -5.93
N VAL A 198 -8.14 15.58 -6.37
CA VAL A 198 -6.74 15.17 -6.51
C VAL A 198 -6.53 14.50 -7.87
N SER A 199 -5.31 14.58 -8.38
CA SER A 199 -4.97 14.05 -9.71
C SER A 199 -4.61 12.56 -9.70
N ALA A 200 -4.24 12.01 -8.53
CA ALA A 200 -3.92 10.60 -8.38
C ALA A 200 -4.08 10.11 -6.94
N VAL A 201 -4.22 8.79 -6.80
CA VAL A 201 -4.10 8.06 -5.52
C VAL A 201 -2.76 7.35 -5.49
N MET A 202 -1.94 7.61 -4.46
CA MET A 202 -0.71 6.87 -4.20
C MET A 202 -0.96 5.81 -3.11
N SER A 203 -0.82 4.54 -3.46
CA SER A 203 -1.05 3.41 -2.55
C SER A 203 -0.30 2.14 -3.04
N GLU A 204 -0.26 1.12 -2.19
CA GLU A 204 0.16 -0.26 -2.55
C GLU A 204 -1.03 -1.22 -2.52
N ASP A 205 -2.22 -0.74 -2.15
CA ASP A 205 -3.44 -1.54 -2.13
C ASP A 205 -4.13 -1.55 -3.49
N THR A 206 -4.45 -2.73 -3.99
CA THR A 206 -5.11 -2.91 -5.29
C THR A 206 -6.60 -2.58 -5.26
N ASP A 207 -7.21 -2.44 -4.08
CA ASP A 207 -8.62 -2.07 -3.94
C ASP A 207 -8.91 -0.68 -4.52
N VAL A 208 -7.91 0.20 -4.61
CA VAL A 208 -7.96 1.48 -5.33
C VAL A 208 -8.47 1.32 -6.77
N MET A 209 -8.09 0.23 -7.45
CA MET A 209 -8.61 -0.07 -8.79
C MET A 209 -10.07 -0.53 -8.74
N ALA A 210 -10.49 -1.30 -7.73
CA ALA A 210 -11.88 -1.73 -7.59
C ALA A 210 -12.83 -0.55 -7.27
N TYR A 211 -12.38 0.46 -6.54
CA TYR A 211 -13.09 1.74 -6.37
C TYR A 211 -13.20 2.53 -7.68
N GLY A 212 -12.37 2.23 -8.67
CA GLY A 212 -12.34 2.93 -9.96
C GLY A 212 -11.63 4.27 -9.91
N ALA A 213 -10.60 4.41 -9.07
CA ALA A 213 -9.76 5.61 -9.06
C ALA A 213 -9.10 5.82 -10.44
N PRO A 214 -9.26 6.99 -11.09
CA PRO A 214 -8.76 7.22 -12.44
C PRO A 214 -7.26 6.96 -12.63
N VAL A 215 -6.46 7.32 -11.62
CA VAL A 215 -5.00 7.21 -11.63
C VAL A 215 -4.52 6.62 -10.31
N PHE A 216 -3.78 5.51 -10.41
CA PHE A 216 -3.17 4.80 -9.29
C PHE A 216 -1.64 4.82 -9.43
N LEU A 217 -0.96 5.41 -8.44
CA LEU A 217 0.50 5.42 -8.34
C LEU A 217 0.94 4.43 -7.27
N THR A 218 1.83 3.52 -7.64
CA THR A 218 2.30 2.45 -6.75
C THR A 218 3.81 2.25 -6.86
N LYS A 219 4.42 1.52 -5.94
CA LYS A 219 5.87 1.24 -5.93
C LYS A 219 6.74 2.50 -6.04
N ILE A 220 6.43 3.51 -5.22
CA ILE A 220 7.25 4.73 -5.14
C ILE A 220 8.68 4.40 -4.68
N ASP A 221 9.65 4.90 -5.43
CA ASP A 221 11.08 4.91 -5.10
C ASP A 221 11.53 6.36 -4.89
N THR A 222 11.81 6.71 -3.63
CA THR A 222 12.22 8.06 -3.22
C THR A 222 13.72 8.34 -3.49
N GLY A 223 14.48 7.34 -3.94
CA GLY A 223 15.87 7.48 -4.35
C GLY A 223 16.00 7.94 -5.80
N SER A 224 15.16 7.39 -6.69
CA SER A 224 15.11 7.75 -8.11
C SER A 224 13.93 8.63 -8.51
N ASP A 225 13.02 8.96 -7.57
CA ASP A 225 11.79 9.73 -7.84
C ASP A 225 10.92 9.10 -8.92
N THR A 226 10.88 7.77 -8.94
CA THR A 226 10.09 7.00 -9.91
C THR A 226 8.98 6.22 -9.22
N CYS A 227 7.89 5.97 -9.93
CA CYS A 227 6.84 5.07 -9.48
C CYS A 227 6.28 4.28 -10.68
N VAL A 228 5.30 3.43 -10.41
CA VAL A 228 4.49 2.77 -11.43
C VAL A 228 3.11 3.41 -11.45
N ARG A 229 2.74 3.97 -12.60
CA ARG A 229 1.40 4.48 -12.89
C ARG A 229 0.55 3.37 -13.49
N ILE A 230 -0.71 3.32 -13.05
CA ILE A 230 -1.77 2.51 -13.63
C ILE A 230 -2.97 3.44 -13.81
N THR A 231 -3.50 3.53 -15.04
CA THR A 231 -4.72 4.31 -15.30
C THR A 231 -5.92 3.38 -15.44
N TYR A 232 -7.05 3.76 -14.85
CA TYR A 232 -8.23 2.91 -14.81
C TYR A 232 -8.77 2.57 -16.21
N ASN A 233 -8.77 3.55 -17.11
CA ASN A 233 -9.22 3.35 -18.48
C ASN A 233 -8.37 2.33 -19.23
N GLN A 234 -7.04 2.38 -19.11
CA GLN A 234 -6.16 1.39 -19.74
C GLN A 234 -6.40 -0.02 -19.18
N VAL A 235 -6.73 -0.16 -17.89
CA VAL A 235 -7.11 -1.46 -17.31
C VAL A 235 -8.38 -2.00 -17.96
N LEU A 236 -9.43 -1.18 -18.06
CA LEU A 236 -10.70 -1.56 -18.68
C LEU A 236 -10.53 -1.91 -20.17
N GLU A 237 -9.79 -1.09 -20.92
CA GLU A 237 -9.52 -1.28 -22.34
C GLU A 237 -8.70 -2.56 -22.59
N SER A 238 -7.64 -2.78 -21.82
CA SER A 238 -6.77 -3.95 -21.96
C SER A 238 -7.50 -5.25 -21.63
N LEU A 239 -8.37 -5.22 -20.62
CA LEU A 239 -9.18 -6.38 -20.23
C LEU A 239 -10.47 -6.52 -21.06
N LYS A 240 -10.84 -5.51 -21.84
CA LYS A 240 -12.11 -5.41 -22.58
C LYS A 240 -13.33 -5.59 -21.67
N LEU A 241 -13.30 -4.92 -20.51
CA LEU A 241 -14.36 -4.97 -19.51
C LEU A 241 -14.98 -3.59 -19.31
N THR A 242 -16.27 -3.56 -18.98
CA THR A 242 -16.90 -2.37 -18.42
C THR A 242 -16.47 -2.17 -16.96
N LYS A 243 -16.71 -0.98 -16.39
CA LYS A 243 -16.49 -0.70 -14.97
C LYS A 243 -17.17 -1.73 -14.06
N ASP A 244 -18.42 -2.05 -14.34
CA ASP A 244 -19.22 -3.00 -13.54
C ASP A 244 -18.66 -4.44 -13.66
N GLN A 245 -18.27 -4.84 -14.86
CA GLN A 245 -17.64 -6.14 -15.08
C GLN A 245 -16.27 -6.25 -14.41
N PHE A 246 -15.49 -5.18 -14.41
CA PHE A 246 -14.21 -5.15 -13.71
C PHE A 246 -14.40 -5.25 -12.20
N LEU A 247 -15.38 -4.54 -11.63
CA LEU A 247 -15.74 -4.68 -10.22
C LEU A 247 -16.17 -6.11 -9.89
N ASP A 248 -17.00 -6.73 -10.74
CA ASP A 248 -17.38 -8.14 -10.59
C ASP A 248 -16.18 -9.08 -10.66
N LEU A 249 -15.21 -8.82 -11.54
CA LEU A 249 -13.95 -9.56 -11.58
C LEU A 249 -13.19 -9.44 -10.25
N CYS A 250 -13.07 -8.23 -9.69
CA CYS A 250 -12.42 -8.00 -8.40
C CYS A 250 -13.12 -8.78 -7.28
N ILE A 251 -14.46 -8.73 -7.23
CA ILE A 251 -15.28 -9.47 -6.25
C ILE A 251 -15.05 -10.99 -6.38
N MET A 252 -15.04 -11.53 -7.61
CA MET A 252 -14.79 -12.95 -7.86
C MET A 252 -13.36 -13.38 -7.50
N CYS A 253 -12.38 -12.49 -7.61
CA CYS A 253 -11.00 -12.73 -7.15
C CYS A 253 -10.89 -12.77 -5.62
N GLY A 254 -11.92 -12.28 -4.91
CA GLY A 254 -11.95 -12.12 -3.47
C GLY A 254 -11.40 -10.76 -3.06
N THR A 255 -12.07 -10.11 -2.12
CA THR A 255 -11.70 -8.78 -1.60
C THR A 255 -11.47 -8.86 -0.09
N ASP A 256 -11.27 -7.72 0.55
CA ASP A 256 -11.31 -7.62 2.01
C ASP A 256 -12.73 -7.82 2.58
N TYR A 257 -13.79 -7.67 1.77
CA TYR A 257 -15.20 -7.81 2.19
C TYR A 257 -15.81 -9.19 1.93
N ASN A 258 -15.24 -9.96 0.99
CA ASN A 258 -15.76 -11.27 0.62
C ASN A 258 -14.65 -12.27 0.30
N PRO A 259 -14.82 -13.57 0.63
CA PRO A 259 -13.95 -14.61 0.11
C PRO A 259 -14.17 -14.83 -1.39
N ASN A 260 -13.21 -15.47 -2.06
CA ASN A 260 -13.39 -15.93 -3.43
C ASN A 260 -14.19 -17.26 -3.47
N ILE A 261 -14.74 -17.58 -4.64
CA ILE A 261 -15.36 -18.90 -4.86
C ILE A 261 -14.28 -19.99 -4.81
N PRO A 262 -14.45 -21.08 -4.04
CA PRO A 262 -13.47 -22.16 -3.97
C PRO A 262 -13.08 -22.67 -5.36
N ARG A 263 -11.77 -22.84 -5.59
CA ARG A 263 -11.17 -23.30 -6.86
C ARG A 263 -11.33 -22.34 -8.05
N ILE A 264 -11.86 -21.14 -7.85
CA ILE A 264 -11.88 -20.08 -8.85
C ILE A 264 -10.80 -19.04 -8.49
N GLY A 265 -9.75 -18.98 -9.31
CA GLY A 265 -8.72 -17.93 -9.26
C GLY A 265 -8.94 -16.86 -10.34
N SER A 266 -8.12 -15.81 -10.35
CA SER A 266 -8.32 -14.63 -11.22
C SER A 266 -8.45 -14.95 -12.71
N LYS A 267 -7.62 -15.85 -13.26
CA LYS A 267 -7.73 -16.28 -14.68
C LYS A 267 -9.09 -16.93 -14.99
N SER A 268 -9.59 -17.76 -14.09
CA SER A 268 -10.89 -18.44 -14.25
C SER A 268 -12.05 -17.48 -14.04
N ALA A 269 -11.94 -16.56 -13.07
CA ALA A 269 -12.92 -15.51 -12.85
C ALA A 269 -13.05 -14.61 -14.09
N TYR A 270 -11.93 -14.11 -14.62
CA TYR A 270 -11.89 -13.29 -15.83
C TYR A 270 -12.58 -13.95 -17.02
N LYS A 271 -12.27 -15.23 -17.31
CA LYS A 271 -12.93 -15.98 -18.38
C LYS A 271 -14.45 -16.03 -18.23
N ARG A 272 -14.95 -16.22 -17.00
CA ARG A 272 -16.39 -16.28 -16.73
C ARG A 272 -17.05 -14.92 -16.88
N VAL A 273 -16.41 -13.85 -16.37
CA VAL A 273 -16.93 -12.48 -16.53
C VAL A 273 -17.01 -12.09 -18.01
N ILE A 274 -15.99 -12.41 -18.81
CA ILE A 274 -16.01 -12.19 -20.26
C ILE A 274 -17.12 -13.00 -20.94
N GLN A 275 -17.32 -14.24 -20.55
CA GLN A 275 -18.28 -15.14 -21.19
C GLN A 275 -19.74 -14.81 -20.86
N HIS A 276 -20.02 -14.42 -19.62
CA HIS A 276 -21.38 -14.27 -19.10
C HIS A 276 -21.76 -12.82 -18.80
N GLY A 277 -20.80 -11.90 -18.75
CA GLY A 277 -21.04 -10.47 -18.60
C GLY A 277 -21.17 -9.96 -17.15
N GLY A 278 -21.13 -10.83 -16.13
CA GLY A 278 -21.17 -10.43 -14.72
C GLY A 278 -21.57 -11.57 -13.78
N ILE A 279 -21.49 -11.32 -12.46
CA ILE A 279 -21.78 -12.33 -11.42
C ILE A 279 -23.24 -12.79 -11.47
N ASP A 280 -24.18 -11.88 -11.77
CA ASP A 280 -25.61 -12.21 -11.83
C ASP A 280 -25.92 -13.20 -12.98
N GLN A 281 -25.36 -12.96 -14.17
CA GLN A 281 -25.52 -13.85 -15.32
C GLN A 281 -24.82 -15.19 -15.09
N ILE A 282 -23.63 -15.20 -14.48
CA ILE A 282 -22.94 -16.45 -14.09
C ILE A 282 -23.84 -17.29 -13.18
N ALA A 283 -24.51 -16.66 -12.21
CA ALA A 283 -25.40 -17.34 -11.27
C ALA A 283 -26.66 -17.91 -11.94
N SER A 284 -27.21 -17.24 -12.97
CA SER A 284 -28.39 -17.71 -13.69
C SER A 284 -28.10 -18.75 -14.77
N GLU A 285 -26.95 -18.67 -15.44
CA GLU A 285 -26.62 -19.47 -16.62
C GLU A 285 -25.76 -20.69 -16.30
N THR A 286 -25.17 -20.76 -15.10
CA THR A 286 -24.25 -21.83 -14.72
C THR A 286 -24.64 -22.44 -13.36
N ALA A 287 -24.17 -23.66 -13.11
CA ALA A 287 -24.32 -24.31 -11.79
C ALA A 287 -23.32 -23.78 -10.73
N LEU A 288 -22.63 -22.66 -10.99
CA LEU A 288 -21.65 -22.11 -10.06
C LEU A 288 -22.36 -21.36 -8.93
N ASP A 289 -22.15 -21.80 -7.70
CA ASP A 289 -22.65 -21.09 -6.52
C ASP A 289 -21.85 -19.80 -6.28
N THR A 290 -22.53 -18.66 -6.45
CA THR A 290 -21.97 -17.31 -6.24
C THR A 290 -22.39 -16.69 -4.91
N SER A 291 -23.22 -17.37 -4.11
CA SER A 291 -23.79 -16.83 -2.86
C SER A 291 -22.70 -16.37 -1.87
N VAL A 292 -21.58 -17.09 -1.84
CA VAL A 292 -20.41 -16.80 -0.99
C VAL A 292 -19.79 -15.41 -1.24
N LEU A 293 -20.02 -14.84 -2.42
CA LEU A 293 -19.47 -13.54 -2.80
C LEU A 293 -20.22 -12.37 -2.17
N ASN A 294 -21.50 -12.54 -1.82
CA ASN A 294 -22.39 -11.46 -1.39
C ASN A 294 -22.29 -10.21 -2.30
N HIS A 295 -22.21 -10.43 -3.61
CA HIS A 295 -21.74 -9.44 -4.58
C HIS A 295 -22.58 -8.17 -4.62
N LYS A 296 -23.89 -8.26 -4.35
CA LYS A 296 -24.77 -7.07 -4.28
C LYS A 296 -24.33 -6.08 -3.20
N ARG A 297 -24.03 -6.58 -2.01
CA ARG A 297 -23.54 -5.74 -0.91
C ARG A 297 -22.12 -5.25 -1.17
N VAL A 298 -21.26 -6.11 -1.71
CA VAL A 298 -19.87 -5.71 -2.00
C VAL A 298 -19.81 -4.64 -3.08
N ARG A 299 -20.66 -4.72 -4.13
CA ARG A 299 -20.79 -3.64 -5.12
C ARG A 299 -21.11 -2.30 -4.46
N GLN A 300 -22.09 -2.26 -3.57
CA GLN A 300 -22.44 -1.05 -2.80
C GLN A 300 -21.24 -0.49 -2.03
N LEU A 301 -20.48 -1.35 -1.34
CA LEU A 301 -19.29 -0.93 -0.59
C LEU A 301 -18.24 -0.24 -1.48
N PHE A 302 -18.07 -0.70 -2.73
CA PHE A 302 -17.13 -0.10 -3.69
C PHE A 302 -17.69 1.11 -4.46
N THR A 303 -19.00 1.34 -4.49
CA THR A 303 -19.62 2.42 -5.27
C THR A 303 -20.23 3.56 -4.44
N GLU A 304 -20.60 3.31 -3.18
CA GLU A 304 -21.20 4.32 -2.29
C GLU A 304 -20.13 5.20 -1.66
N PHE A 305 -19.88 6.38 -2.22
CA PHE A 305 -18.93 7.34 -1.64
C PHE A 305 -19.66 8.34 -0.73
N GLN A 306 -19.31 8.34 0.55
CA GLN A 306 -19.75 9.36 1.50
C GLN A 306 -18.77 10.53 1.47
N ILE A 307 -18.99 11.51 0.59
CA ILE A 307 -18.30 12.81 0.67
C ILE A 307 -19.27 13.81 1.32
N GLU A 308 -19.76 13.48 2.51
CA GLU A 308 -20.57 14.39 3.31
C GLU A 308 -19.65 15.23 4.20
N ASN A 309 -18.89 16.13 3.58
CA ASN A 309 -18.21 17.18 4.34
C ASN A 309 -17.87 18.37 3.45
N ASP A 310 -18.50 19.52 3.75
CA ASP A 310 -18.23 20.78 3.03
C ASP A 310 -16.74 21.21 3.13
N ALA A 311 -16.02 20.71 4.14
CA ALA A 311 -14.59 20.94 4.33
C ALA A 311 -13.67 20.29 3.27
N LEU A 312 -14.17 19.34 2.48
CA LEU A 312 -13.38 18.64 1.44
C LEU A 312 -13.38 19.35 0.08
N PHE A 313 -14.25 20.34 -0.12
CA PHE A 313 -14.35 21.04 -1.41
C PHE A 313 -13.14 21.94 -1.73
N LYS A 314 -12.24 22.18 -0.78
CA LYS A 314 -10.98 22.90 -1.02
C LYS A 314 -9.83 22.28 -0.20
N ILE A 315 -9.25 21.20 -0.72
CA ILE A 315 -7.98 20.68 -0.18
C ILE A 315 -6.90 21.74 -0.44
N PRO A 316 -6.23 22.29 0.59
CA PRO A 316 -5.17 23.25 0.39
C PRO A 316 -3.93 22.58 -0.21
N PHE A 317 -3.06 23.37 -0.83
CA PHE A 317 -1.73 22.91 -1.21
C PHE A 317 -0.84 22.79 0.05
N CYS A 318 0.13 21.86 0.04
CA CYS A 318 1.16 21.83 1.09
C CYS A 318 1.85 23.19 1.24
N GLY A 319 2.04 23.63 2.47
CA GLY A 319 2.76 24.87 2.79
C GLY A 319 4.27 24.67 2.94
N THR A 320 4.91 25.70 3.49
CA THR A 320 6.34 25.69 3.85
C THR A 320 6.49 25.20 5.30
N PRO A 321 7.38 24.24 5.59
CA PRO A 321 7.62 23.79 6.95
C PRO A 321 8.15 24.91 7.86
N ASP A 322 7.79 24.86 9.14
CA ASP A 322 8.56 25.53 10.18
C ASP A 322 9.83 24.70 10.46
N PHE A 323 10.97 25.15 9.95
CA PHE A 323 12.23 24.42 10.11
C PHE A 323 12.77 24.43 11.54
N ALA A 324 12.43 25.43 12.36
CA ALA A 324 12.86 25.45 13.75
C ALA A 324 12.10 24.38 14.56
N ASP A 325 10.78 24.29 14.34
CA ASP A 325 9.97 23.23 14.93
C ASP A 325 10.34 21.86 14.38
N LEU A 326 10.67 21.75 13.08
CA LEU A 326 11.13 20.49 12.49
C LEU A 326 12.46 20.01 13.10
N GLU A 327 13.43 20.90 13.32
CA GLU A 327 14.70 20.57 13.98
C GLU A 327 14.50 20.07 15.41
N LYS A 328 13.62 20.75 16.15
CA LYS A 328 13.25 20.35 17.50
C LYS A 328 12.57 18.99 17.50
N PHE A 329 11.60 18.77 16.61
CA PHE A 329 10.88 17.51 16.47
C PHE A 329 11.81 16.35 16.12
N VAL A 330 12.69 16.54 15.12
CA VAL A 330 13.70 15.55 14.71
C VAL A 330 14.63 15.20 15.88
N SER A 331 15.03 16.18 16.69
CA SER A 331 15.88 15.97 17.86
C SER A 331 15.17 15.18 18.97
N ILE A 332 13.93 15.54 19.30
CA ILE A 332 13.11 14.88 20.34
C ILE A 332 12.82 13.43 19.95
N GLN A 333 12.42 13.22 18.70
CA GLN A 333 12.08 11.90 18.16
C GLN A 333 13.31 11.09 17.74
N LYS A 334 14.53 11.64 17.92
CA LYS A 334 15.83 11.02 17.56
C LYS A 334 15.87 10.54 16.10
N ILE A 335 15.24 11.31 15.21
CA ILE A 335 15.12 10.98 13.79
C ILE A 335 16.47 11.25 13.12
N GLN A 336 16.94 10.31 12.31
CA GLN A 336 18.15 10.50 11.51
C GLN A 336 17.78 11.05 10.13
N VAL A 337 17.92 12.36 9.95
CA VAL A 337 17.71 13.06 8.66
C VAL A 337 18.69 14.22 8.51
N ASN A 338 18.99 14.59 7.25
CA ASN A 338 19.80 15.77 6.95
C ASN A 338 18.88 16.99 6.76
N ILE A 339 18.80 17.85 7.77
CA ILE A 339 17.94 19.05 7.76
C ILE A 339 18.31 20.04 6.64
N GLU A 340 19.61 20.23 6.34
CA GLU A 340 20.03 21.13 5.28
C GLU A 340 19.55 20.66 3.90
N LYS A 341 19.57 19.34 3.67
CA LYS A 341 18.99 18.73 2.47
C LYS A 341 17.48 18.94 2.44
N LEU A 342 16.77 18.72 3.56
CA LEU A 342 15.33 18.96 3.63
C LEU A 342 14.98 20.41 3.34
N ARG A 343 15.77 21.39 3.83
CA ARG A 343 15.56 22.79 3.47
C ARG A 343 15.56 22.99 1.96
N LYS A 344 16.54 22.40 1.26
CA LYS A 344 16.64 22.46 -0.21
C LYS A 344 15.46 21.77 -0.91
N ASP A 345 15.06 20.60 -0.42
CA ASP A 345 13.96 19.81 -1.01
C ASP A 345 12.58 20.50 -0.85
N PHE A 346 12.44 21.41 0.12
CA PHE A 346 11.19 22.16 0.36
C PHE A 346 11.24 23.62 -0.15
N THR A 347 12.41 24.18 -0.43
CA THR A 347 12.53 25.48 -1.10
C THR A 347 12.29 25.36 -2.59
N HIS A 348 11.23 25.99 -3.08
CA HIS A 348 10.93 26.08 -4.50
C HIS A 348 11.53 27.39 -5.03
N ASN A 349 12.25 27.35 -6.14
CA ASN A 349 12.61 28.57 -6.86
C ASN A 349 11.32 29.10 -7.49
N ILE A 350 10.75 30.17 -6.93
CA ILE A 350 9.66 30.90 -7.58
C ILE A 350 10.20 31.36 -8.93
N VAL A 351 9.73 30.76 -10.02
CA VAL A 351 9.80 31.41 -11.33
C VAL A 351 8.81 32.54 -11.26
N VAL A 352 9.30 33.74 -10.92
CA VAL A 352 8.53 34.97 -11.08
C VAL A 352 8.39 35.14 -12.58
N PHE A 353 7.19 34.90 -13.11
CA PHE A 353 6.83 35.48 -14.39
C PHE A 353 6.68 36.98 -14.11
N GLU A 354 7.70 37.76 -14.49
CA GLU A 354 7.48 39.18 -14.71
C GLU A 354 6.50 39.26 -15.87
N ASP A 355 5.24 39.58 -15.57
CA ASP A 355 4.34 40.11 -16.58
C ASP A 355 5.00 41.39 -17.07
N SER A 356 5.74 41.30 -18.18
CA SER A 356 6.09 42.47 -18.96
C SER A 356 4.78 43.01 -19.49
N ASP A 357 4.22 44.00 -18.79
CA ASP A 357 3.30 44.97 -19.36
C ASP A 357 4.04 45.66 -20.51
N ASP A 358 4.07 44.99 -21.66
CA ASP A 358 4.44 45.60 -22.92
C ASP A 358 3.22 46.42 -23.37
N GLU A 359 3.40 47.72 -23.18
CA GLU A 359 2.69 48.83 -23.80
C GLU A 359 2.38 48.55 -25.28
N GLU A 360 1.10 48.67 -25.66
CA GLU A 360 0.62 49.51 -26.79
C GLU A 360 -0.91 49.67 -26.79
#